data_AF-A0A5E4MPM6-F1
#
_entry.id   AF-A0A5E4MPM6-F1
#
_cell.length_a   1.000
_cell.length_b   1.000
_cell.length_c   1.000
_cell.angle_alpha   90.00
_cell.angle_beta   90.00
_cell.angle_gamma   90.00
#
_symmetry.space_group_name_H-M   'P 1'
#
loop_
_entity.id
_entity.type
_entity.pdbx_description
1 polymer ?
#
loop_
_entity_poly.entity_id
_entity_poly.type
_entity_poly.pdbx_seq_one_letter_code
_entity_poly.pdbx_strand_id
1 'polypeptide(L)'
;MSVEKIAAIKAKRLAKKRTTIKGHDDIGLGPDLRVMLDFDVDITKDIIKRERQWRTRTTILQSNGKVFGKNIFAILQSIKNREDGRTRPSHSMVTTPRVVPPKPTIPQPTVYNRYDQERFIKSREDTEGFKIDTMGTYHGMTLKSVTEGTVPKKPVATVTPVQQSSRTGPNAKLTASQQAKQRISKTPIIVIPAGQSSLISMHNAREILQDMKFVSTEEKKQTGAKRDNELLLQRRKDGGMTVPYRVVDNPQRLTQGEWDRVVAVFVMGPAWQFKGWPWDGNPVEIFAKICAFHLKFDEMKLDKNVAKWAVNVLQISRTRRHLDRATLMVFWEKLDRHIMTCKPNLRF
;
A
#
# COMPACT_ATOMS: atom_id res chain seq x y z
N MET A 1 8.98 29.74 -44.10
CA MET A 1 9.22 28.30 -44.37
C MET A 1 7.89 27.59 -44.20
N SER A 2 7.34 26.91 -45.22
CA SER A 2 6.06 26.20 -45.10
C SER A 2 6.18 24.91 -44.29
N VAL A 3 5.07 24.48 -43.69
CA VAL A 3 4.98 23.26 -42.87
C VAL A 3 5.37 22.02 -43.68
N GLU A 4 4.97 21.95 -44.95
CA GLU A 4 5.35 20.90 -45.89
C GLU A 4 6.86 20.85 -46.13
N LYS A 5 7.52 22.01 -46.26
CA LYS A 5 8.99 22.07 -46.43
C LYS A 5 9.72 21.53 -45.20
N ILE A 6 9.16 21.76 -44.00
CA ILE A 6 9.66 21.18 -42.74
C ILE A 6 9.41 19.67 -42.68
N ALA A 7 8.23 19.20 -43.11
CA ALA A 7 7.90 17.78 -43.18
C ALA A 7 8.82 17.05 -44.18
N ALA A 8 9.03 17.60 -45.37
CA ALA A 8 9.94 17.07 -46.39
C ALA A 8 11.39 17.00 -45.89
N ILE A 9 11.88 18.03 -45.17
CA ILE A 9 13.22 18.01 -44.57
C ILE A 9 13.33 16.92 -43.48
N LYS A 10 12.30 16.72 -42.64
CA LYS A 10 12.26 15.65 -41.64
C LYS A 10 12.25 14.26 -42.30
N ALA A 11 11.42 14.06 -43.32
CA ALA A 11 11.37 12.82 -44.10
C ALA A 11 12.71 12.51 -44.77
N LYS A 12 13.34 13.52 -45.41
CA LYS A 12 14.66 13.39 -46.06
C LYS A 12 15.78 13.07 -45.06
N ARG A 13 15.75 13.63 -43.84
CA ARG A 13 16.65 13.23 -42.74
C ARG A 13 16.40 11.80 -42.26
N LEU A 14 15.14 11.38 -42.11
CA LEU A 14 14.79 10.03 -41.64
C LEU A 14 15.21 8.96 -42.65
N ALA A 15 14.97 9.20 -43.95
CA ALA A 15 15.43 8.33 -45.03
C ALA A 15 16.97 8.21 -45.06
N LYS A 16 17.69 9.34 -45.01
CA LYS A 16 19.17 9.33 -44.98
C LYS A 16 19.74 8.64 -43.75
N LYS A 17 19.01 8.62 -42.62
CA LYS A 17 19.43 7.88 -41.41
C LYS A 17 19.26 6.37 -41.53
N ARG A 18 18.36 5.87 -42.39
CA ARG A 18 18.21 4.42 -42.69
C ARG A 18 19.27 3.89 -43.66
N THR A 19 19.90 4.75 -44.46
CA THR A 19 20.89 4.35 -45.49
C THR A 19 22.35 4.58 -45.11
N THR A 20 22.62 5.23 -43.96
CA THR A 20 23.99 5.58 -43.53
C THR A 20 24.53 4.65 -42.42
N ILE A 21 24.17 3.37 -42.46
CA ILE A 21 24.87 2.31 -41.74
C ILE A 21 25.36 1.30 -42.79
N LYS A 22 26.48 1.63 -43.44
CA LYS A 22 27.30 0.62 -44.12
C LYS A 22 28.23 0.03 -43.07
N GLY A 23 27.85 -1.13 -42.52
CA GLY A 23 28.85 -2.06 -41.99
C GLY A 23 29.72 -2.51 -43.17
N HIS A 24 31.03 -2.48 -43.01
CA HIS A 24 31.96 -2.95 -44.03
C HIS A 24 32.21 -4.45 -43.82
N ASP A 25 31.21 -5.26 -44.22
CA ASP A 25 31.31 -6.71 -44.35
C ASP A 25 30.46 -7.10 -45.57
N ASP A 26 31.08 -7.14 -46.74
CA ASP A 26 30.42 -7.54 -47.99
C ASP A 26 30.40 -9.07 -48.12
N ILE A 27 29.73 -9.72 -47.16
CA ILE A 27 29.36 -11.13 -47.24
C ILE A 27 27.98 -11.17 -47.90
N GLY A 28 27.88 -11.89 -49.03
CA GLY A 28 26.67 -11.96 -49.84
C GLY A 28 25.46 -12.52 -49.08
N LEU A 29 24.67 -11.65 -48.47
CA LEU A 29 23.40 -12.01 -47.84
C LEU A 29 22.39 -12.43 -48.91
N GLY A 30 22.16 -13.74 -49.01
CA GLY A 30 21.13 -14.32 -49.86
C GLY A 30 19.71 -13.81 -49.51
N PRO A 31 18.74 -14.00 -50.42
CA PRO A 31 17.39 -13.45 -50.28
C PRO A 31 16.68 -13.89 -48.99
N ASP A 32 17.00 -15.06 -48.48
CA ASP A 32 16.42 -15.68 -47.29
C ASP A 32 16.62 -14.83 -46.01
N LEU A 33 17.82 -14.28 -45.80
CA LEU A 33 18.10 -13.47 -44.60
C LEU A 33 17.44 -12.08 -44.65
N ARG A 34 17.12 -11.57 -45.86
CA ARG A 34 16.29 -10.35 -45.99
C ARG A 34 14.84 -10.62 -45.62
N VAL A 35 14.30 -11.77 -46.01
CA VAL A 35 12.95 -12.19 -45.63
C VAL A 35 12.86 -12.35 -44.11
N MET A 36 13.85 -13.00 -43.48
CA MET A 36 13.89 -13.18 -42.02
C MET A 36 13.90 -11.84 -41.26
N LEU A 37 14.63 -10.83 -41.74
CA LEU A 37 14.67 -9.49 -41.14
C LEU A 37 13.35 -8.70 -41.32
N ASP A 38 12.65 -8.84 -42.45
CA ASP A 38 11.35 -8.18 -42.66
C ASP A 38 10.23 -8.82 -41.80
N PHE A 39 10.26 -10.15 -41.61
CA PHE A 39 9.40 -10.86 -40.66
C PHE A 39 9.60 -10.36 -39.22
N ASP A 40 10.86 -10.21 -38.78
CA ASP A 40 11.18 -9.71 -37.43
C ASP A 40 10.70 -8.26 -37.21
N VAL A 41 10.72 -7.44 -38.27
CA VAL A 41 10.17 -6.08 -38.28
C VAL A 41 8.64 -6.07 -38.12
N ASP A 42 7.90 -6.98 -38.77
CA ASP A 42 6.44 -7.04 -38.63
C ASP A 42 5.98 -7.66 -37.31
N ILE A 43 6.70 -8.65 -36.79
CA ILE A 43 6.51 -9.18 -35.43
C ILE A 43 6.75 -8.07 -34.40
N THR A 44 7.84 -7.31 -34.54
CA THR A 44 8.15 -6.17 -33.66
C THR A 44 7.07 -5.08 -33.72
N LYS A 45 6.53 -4.77 -34.91
CA LYS A 45 5.40 -3.83 -35.05
C LYS A 45 4.14 -4.33 -34.35
N ASP A 46 3.81 -5.61 -34.46
CA ASP A 46 2.60 -6.19 -33.85
C ASP A 46 2.71 -6.24 -32.31
N ILE A 47 3.90 -6.56 -31.79
CA ILE A 47 4.21 -6.46 -30.35
C ILE A 47 4.02 -5.01 -29.87
N ILE A 48 4.63 -4.03 -30.52
CA ILE A 48 4.53 -2.61 -30.13
C ILE A 48 3.09 -2.08 -30.24
N LYS A 49 2.29 -2.56 -31.21
CA LYS A 49 0.87 -2.19 -31.34
C LYS A 49 0.00 -2.75 -30.21
N ARG A 50 0.36 -3.90 -29.64
CA ARG A 50 -0.40 -4.59 -28.57
C ARG A 50 0.09 -4.23 -27.16
N GLU A 51 1.34 -3.78 -27.03
CA GLU A 51 1.91 -3.38 -25.75
C GLU A 51 1.29 -2.07 -25.23
N ARG A 52 0.85 -2.07 -23.96
CA ARG A 52 0.40 -0.85 -23.27
C ARG A 52 1.48 -0.32 -22.34
N GLN A 53 2.21 0.69 -22.78
CA GLN A 53 3.23 1.34 -21.96
C GLN A 53 2.59 2.17 -20.82
N TRP A 54 2.65 1.66 -19.58
CA TRP A 54 2.04 2.30 -18.41
C TRP A 54 2.84 3.48 -17.84
N ARG A 55 4.16 3.51 -18.04
CA ARG A 55 5.06 4.59 -17.62
C ARG A 55 6.20 4.73 -18.60
N THR A 56 6.66 5.97 -18.80
CA THR A 56 7.85 6.32 -19.57
C THR A 56 8.88 7.00 -18.66
N ARG A 57 10.10 7.22 -19.16
CA ARG A 57 11.11 8.05 -18.46
C ARG A 57 10.59 9.45 -18.11
N THR A 58 9.70 10.03 -18.92
CA THR A 58 9.13 11.36 -18.64
C THR A 58 7.97 11.31 -17.63
N THR A 59 7.08 10.31 -17.67
CA THR A 59 5.98 10.22 -16.70
C THR A 59 6.44 9.85 -15.29
N ILE A 60 7.62 9.24 -15.13
CA ILE A 60 8.19 8.93 -13.80
C ILE A 60 8.69 10.21 -13.10
N LEU A 61 9.12 11.22 -13.87
CA LEU A 61 9.58 12.51 -13.35
C LEU A 61 8.43 13.48 -13.04
N GLN A 62 7.19 13.11 -13.36
CA GLN A 62 6.00 13.94 -13.15
C GLN A 62 5.10 13.32 -12.09
N SER A 63 4.56 14.16 -11.21
CA SER A 63 3.65 13.73 -10.15
C SER A 63 2.23 13.59 -10.71
N ASN A 64 1.62 12.42 -10.49
CA ASN A 64 0.30 12.14 -11.03
C ASN A 64 -0.78 12.87 -10.20
N GLY A 65 -1.47 13.83 -10.81
CA GLY A 65 -2.58 14.58 -10.20
C GLY A 65 -2.22 15.69 -9.19
N LYS A 66 -0.93 16.01 -8.97
CA LYS A 66 -0.52 17.12 -8.08
C LYS A 66 0.50 18.02 -8.78
N VAL A 67 0.24 19.32 -8.86
CA VAL A 67 1.13 20.31 -9.48
C VAL A 67 1.76 21.19 -8.40
N PHE A 68 2.96 20.83 -7.97
CA PHE A 68 3.65 21.52 -6.87
C PHE A 68 4.30 22.86 -7.27
N GLY A 69 4.40 23.15 -8.57
CA GLY A 69 5.13 24.30 -9.11
C GLY A 69 4.76 25.63 -8.43
N LYS A 70 3.46 25.93 -8.27
CA LYS A 70 3.01 27.20 -7.65
C LYS A 70 3.57 27.39 -6.22
N ASN A 71 3.59 26.32 -5.42
CA ASN A 71 4.08 26.38 -4.04
C ASN A 71 5.62 26.47 -4.00
N ILE A 72 6.30 25.70 -4.85
CA ILE A 72 7.78 25.69 -4.92
C ILE A 72 8.31 27.02 -5.45
N PHE A 73 7.71 27.59 -6.50
CA PHE A 73 8.13 28.89 -7.05
C PHE A 73 7.92 30.03 -6.07
N ALA A 74 6.84 30.02 -5.27
CA ALA A 74 6.63 31.03 -4.22
C ALA A 74 7.74 30.98 -3.13
N ILE A 75 8.20 29.79 -2.77
CA ILE A 75 9.32 29.60 -1.81
C ILE A 75 10.64 30.03 -2.44
N LEU A 76 10.92 29.64 -3.68
CA LEU A 76 12.14 30.08 -4.39
C LEU A 76 12.19 31.61 -4.56
N GLN A 77 11.04 32.24 -4.83
CA GLN A 77 10.94 33.69 -4.94
C GLN A 77 11.11 34.39 -3.58
N SER A 78 10.62 33.83 -2.48
CA SER A 78 10.82 34.43 -1.15
C SER A 78 12.26 34.27 -0.64
N ILE A 79 12.94 33.17 -0.97
CA ILE A 79 14.38 32.99 -0.76
C ILE A 79 15.16 34.02 -1.57
N LYS A 80 14.89 34.11 -2.88
CA LYS A 80 15.53 35.10 -3.76
C LYS A 80 15.33 36.54 -3.26
N ASN A 81 14.10 36.93 -2.92
CA ASN A 81 13.81 38.27 -2.39
C ASN A 81 14.51 38.58 -1.05
N ARG A 82 14.94 37.56 -0.30
CA ARG A 82 15.72 37.68 0.94
C ARG A 82 17.22 37.79 0.67
N GLU A 83 17.70 37.10 -0.37
CA GLU A 83 19.06 37.15 -0.88
C GLU A 83 19.35 38.48 -1.61
N ASP A 84 18.40 38.98 -2.39
CA ASP A 84 18.42 40.27 -3.11
C ASP A 84 18.34 41.51 -2.18
N GLY A 85 18.35 41.33 -0.85
CA GLY A 85 18.75 42.36 0.12
C GLY A 85 17.87 43.61 0.24
N ARG A 86 16.67 43.50 0.81
CA ARG A 86 15.94 44.67 1.36
C ARG A 86 16.20 44.85 2.86
N THR A 87 17.39 45.35 3.19
CA THR A 87 17.72 45.81 4.54
C THR A 87 16.79 46.95 4.98
N ARG A 88 16.19 46.83 6.18
CA ARG A 88 15.67 47.99 6.92
C ARG A 88 16.68 48.35 8.01
N PRO A 89 17.03 49.64 8.18
CA PRO A 89 18.03 50.04 9.16
C PRO A 89 17.51 49.90 10.59
N SER A 90 18.42 49.57 11.50
CA SER A 90 18.26 49.69 12.95
C SER A 90 18.39 51.15 13.37
N HIS A 91 17.56 51.62 14.31
CA HIS A 91 17.87 52.81 15.11
C HIS A 91 17.30 52.72 16.54
N SER A 92 17.96 53.47 17.42
CA SER A 92 18.02 53.42 18.87
C SER A 92 17.09 54.41 19.61
N MET A 93 16.74 54.13 20.88
CA MET A 93 16.87 54.99 22.11
C MET A 93 16.52 56.52 22.06
N VAL A 94 15.87 57.19 23.05
CA VAL A 94 15.40 56.84 24.42
C VAL A 94 14.56 57.99 25.09
N THR A 95 13.79 57.69 26.17
CA THR A 95 13.36 58.60 27.29
C THR A 95 12.18 59.64 27.18
N THR A 96 11.10 59.34 27.96
CA THR A 96 10.22 60.17 28.86
C THR A 96 9.16 61.21 28.28
N PRO A 97 8.28 61.89 29.08
CA PRO A 97 6.88 61.40 29.25
C PRO A 97 5.73 62.45 29.33
N ARG A 98 4.50 62.16 28.82
CA ARG A 98 3.23 62.73 29.35
C ARG A 98 1.96 61.93 28.98
N VAL A 99 0.97 61.95 29.88
CA VAL A 99 -0.39 61.33 29.86
C VAL A 99 -1.32 62.12 28.89
N VAL A 100 -2.34 61.60 28.17
CA VAL A 100 -3.66 60.93 28.47
C VAL A 100 -4.27 60.42 27.12
N PRO A 101 -5.51 59.87 26.99
CA PRO A 101 -6.32 58.87 27.73
C PRO A 101 -6.54 57.55 26.91
N PRO A 102 -7.23 56.50 27.43
CA PRO A 102 -7.28 55.18 26.78
C PRO A 102 -8.29 55.04 25.63
N LYS A 103 -7.96 54.18 24.66
CA LYS A 103 -8.89 53.55 23.69
C LYS A 103 -8.79 52.03 23.79
N PRO A 104 -9.87 51.28 23.52
CA PRO A 104 -9.98 49.86 23.88
C PRO A 104 -9.01 48.98 23.08
N THR A 105 -8.16 48.25 23.80
CA THR A 105 -7.29 47.23 23.23
C THR A 105 -8.07 45.96 22.91
N ILE A 106 -8.02 45.55 21.65
CA ILE A 106 -8.38 44.20 21.23
C ILE A 106 -7.38 43.23 21.90
N PRO A 107 -7.82 42.15 22.56
CA PRO A 107 -6.91 41.24 23.25
C PRO A 107 -6.01 40.52 22.24
N GLN A 108 -4.68 40.72 22.39
CA GLN A 108 -3.69 39.86 21.76
C GLN A 108 -3.79 38.44 22.35
N PRO A 109 -3.60 37.37 21.55
CA PRO A 109 -3.64 36.00 22.06
C PRO A 109 -2.54 35.79 23.10
N THR A 110 -2.92 35.27 24.26
CA THR A 110 -2.01 35.02 25.38
C THR A 110 -0.96 33.98 25.02
N VAL A 111 0.32 34.33 25.20
CA VAL A 111 1.42 33.37 25.13
C VAL A 111 1.27 32.40 26.31
N TYR A 112 1.24 31.10 26.01
CA TYR A 112 0.86 30.05 26.95
C TYR A 112 1.84 29.96 28.13
N ASN A 113 1.42 30.41 29.32
CA ASN A 113 2.20 30.32 30.55
C ASN A 113 1.76 29.09 31.36
N ARG A 114 2.66 28.12 31.57
CA ARG A 114 2.34 26.78 32.11
C ARG A 114 1.79 26.79 33.55
N TYR A 115 1.92 27.90 34.28
CA TYR A 115 1.52 28.01 35.68
C TYR A 115 0.16 28.70 35.92
N ASP A 116 -0.52 29.22 34.88
CA ASP A 116 -1.79 29.98 35.05
C ASP A 116 -3.05 29.07 35.08
N GLN A 117 -2.87 27.80 35.48
CA GLN A 117 -3.85 26.73 35.32
C GLN A 117 -5.01 26.80 36.34
N GLU A 118 -4.81 27.51 37.45
CA GLU A 118 -5.79 27.64 38.54
C GLU A 118 -6.96 28.59 38.20
N ARG A 119 -6.78 29.53 37.27
CA ARG A 119 -7.84 30.47 36.86
C ARG A 119 -9.06 29.80 36.22
N PHE A 120 -8.87 28.64 35.58
CA PHE A 120 -9.95 27.91 34.89
C PHE A 120 -10.67 26.87 35.76
N ILE A 121 -10.22 26.66 37.00
CA ILE A 121 -10.87 25.70 37.92
C ILE A 121 -12.11 26.34 38.57
N LYS A 122 -12.09 27.66 38.80
CA LYS A 122 -13.17 28.39 39.47
C LYS A 122 -14.41 28.64 38.59
N SER A 123 -14.32 28.43 37.27
CA SER A 123 -15.46 28.56 36.35
C SER A 123 -16.22 27.24 36.13
N ARG A 124 -16.05 26.23 37.00
CA ARG A 124 -16.75 24.94 36.88
C ARG A 124 -18.21 24.96 37.37
N GLU A 125 -18.60 25.92 38.19
CA GLU A 125 -19.99 26.08 38.66
C GLU A 125 -20.97 26.51 37.54
N ASP A 126 -20.54 27.32 36.56
CA ASP A 126 -21.47 28.02 35.64
C ASP A 126 -21.88 27.25 34.35
N THR A 127 -21.61 25.94 34.24
CA THR A 127 -21.96 25.15 33.03
C THR A 127 -23.18 24.24 33.20
N GLU A 128 -24.07 24.55 34.15
CA GLU A 128 -25.32 23.80 34.39
C GLU A 128 -26.35 23.88 33.23
N GLY A 129 -26.08 24.69 32.19
CA GLY A 129 -26.96 24.87 31.03
C GLY A 129 -26.93 23.75 29.97
N PHE A 130 -25.92 22.90 29.95
CA PHE A 130 -25.81 21.80 28.98
C PHE A 130 -25.75 20.44 29.69
N LYS A 131 -26.86 19.68 29.61
CA LYS A 131 -27.00 18.32 30.15
C LYS A 131 -26.13 17.30 29.40
N ILE A 132 -24.82 17.36 29.61
CA ILE A 132 -23.84 16.40 29.09
C ILE A 132 -23.64 15.30 30.12
N ASP A 133 -24.26 14.15 29.89
CA ASP A 133 -23.95 12.93 30.63
C ASP A 133 -22.54 12.44 30.25
N THR A 134 -21.65 12.37 31.25
CA THR A 134 -20.25 11.96 31.08
C THR A 134 -20.00 10.47 31.35
N MET A 135 -21.05 9.70 31.70
CA MET A 135 -20.97 8.26 31.99
C MET A 135 -21.73 7.38 30.98
N GLY A 136 -22.48 7.97 30.05
CA GLY A 136 -23.17 7.27 28.96
C GLY A 136 -22.24 6.66 27.90
N THR A 137 -22.04 5.34 27.92
CA THR A 137 -21.27 4.61 26.90
C THR A 137 -22.05 4.47 25.58
N TYR A 138 -21.56 5.10 24.51
CA TYR A 138 -22.13 4.97 23.16
C TYR A 138 -21.80 3.60 22.53
N HIS A 139 -22.70 2.63 22.70
CA HIS A 139 -22.67 1.36 21.97
C HIS A 139 -23.90 1.27 21.05
N GLY A 140 -23.74 1.51 19.73
CA GLY A 140 -24.79 1.23 18.74
C GLY A 140 -25.01 2.22 17.59
N MET A 141 -24.39 3.41 17.57
CA MET A 141 -24.63 4.38 16.48
C MET A 141 -23.71 4.14 15.28
N THR A 142 -24.32 3.88 14.12
CA THR A 142 -23.60 3.74 12.84
C THR A 142 -23.33 5.11 12.19
N LEU A 143 -22.20 5.24 11.50
CA LEU A 143 -21.62 6.47 10.94
C LEU A 143 -22.52 7.32 10.01
N LYS A 144 -23.72 6.87 9.65
CA LYS A 144 -24.67 7.61 8.81
C LYS A 144 -25.49 8.65 9.56
N SER A 145 -25.72 8.48 10.85
CA SER A 145 -26.55 9.41 11.66
C SER A 145 -25.79 10.64 12.18
N VAL A 146 -24.50 10.79 11.86
CA VAL A 146 -23.65 11.92 12.31
C VAL A 146 -23.35 12.91 11.17
N THR A 147 -23.85 12.68 9.96
CA THR A 147 -23.59 13.53 8.78
C THR A 147 -24.80 14.31 8.27
N GLU A 148 -26.00 14.09 8.83
CA GLU A 148 -27.22 14.75 8.40
C GLU A 148 -27.50 15.99 9.27
N GLY A 149 -26.96 17.13 8.83
CA GLY A 149 -27.12 18.41 9.50
C GLY A 149 -28.57 18.92 9.49
N THR A 150 -28.97 19.58 10.57
CA THR A 150 -30.29 20.16 10.77
C THR A 150 -30.63 21.22 9.71
N VAL A 151 -31.69 20.97 8.93
CA VAL A 151 -32.37 21.98 8.09
C VAL A 151 -33.81 22.18 8.57
N PRO A 152 -34.30 23.43 8.74
CA PRO A 152 -35.61 23.70 9.32
C PRO A 152 -36.76 23.45 8.32
N LYS A 153 -37.81 22.79 8.78
CA LYS A 153 -39.07 22.62 8.03
C LYS A 153 -39.99 23.84 8.16
N LYS A 154 -40.65 24.21 7.07
CA LYS A 154 -41.94 24.92 7.01
C LYS A 154 -42.79 24.35 5.83
N PRO A 155 -44.12 24.56 5.77
CA PRO A 155 -45.02 23.41 5.71
C PRO A 155 -45.87 23.24 4.43
N VAL A 156 -46.29 21.98 4.24
CA VAL A 156 -47.54 21.45 3.63
C VAL A 156 -48.21 22.23 2.48
N ALA A 157 -48.33 21.55 1.33
CA ALA A 157 -49.46 21.66 0.41
C ALA A 157 -49.73 20.31 -0.28
N THR A 158 -50.97 20.08 -0.72
CA THR A 158 -51.52 18.77 -1.11
C THR A 158 -51.80 18.69 -2.63
N VAL A 159 -52.27 17.52 -3.08
CA VAL A 159 -53.11 17.20 -4.28
C VAL A 159 -52.51 17.04 -5.71
N THR A 160 -52.49 15.77 -6.12
CA THR A 160 -52.91 15.15 -7.42
C THR A 160 -52.10 15.30 -8.74
N PRO A 161 -52.24 14.33 -9.68
CA PRO A 161 -51.35 14.14 -10.82
C PRO A 161 -51.92 14.62 -12.16
N VAL A 162 -51.04 14.83 -13.15
CA VAL A 162 -51.43 14.97 -14.57
C VAL A 162 -50.49 14.13 -15.45
N GLN A 163 -51.05 13.30 -16.32
CA GLN A 163 -50.33 12.58 -17.37
C GLN A 163 -50.08 13.50 -18.57
N GLN A 164 -48.94 13.35 -19.25
CA GLN A 164 -48.94 13.36 -20.72
C GLN A 164 -47.70 12.66 -21.30
N SER A 165 -47.86 12.18 -22.53
CA SER A 165 -47.02 11.15 -23.17
C SER A 165 -46.17 11.71 -24.31
N SER A 166 -44.98 11.13 -24.55
CA SER A 166 -44.51 10.87 -25.93
C SER A 166 -43.22 10.03 -26.03
N ARG A 167 -43.35 8.92 -26.79
CA ARG A 167 -42.45 8.42 -27.84
C ARG A 167 -40.99 7.99 -27.53
N THR A 168 -40.86 6.66 -27.41
CA THR A 168 -39.97 5.77 -28.20
C THR A 168 -38.46 6.07 -28.33
N GLY A 169 -37.66 5.20 -27.71
CA GLY A 169 -36.30 4.88 -28.13
C GLY A 169 -35.81 3.59 -27.43
N PRO A 170 -35.43 2.52 -28.14
CA PRO A 170 -35.08 1.25 -27.52
C PRO A 170 -33.64 1.32 -26.98
N ASN A 171 -33.48 1.65 -25.72
CA ASN A 171 -32.20 1.47 -25.02
C ASN A 171 -32.46 0.72 -23.71
N ALA A 172 -32.33 -0.60 -23.78
CA ALA A 172 -32.51 -1.53 -22.67
C ALA A 172 -31.38 -1.37 -21.64
N LYS A 173 -31.41 -0.26 -20.90
CA LYS A 173 -30.67 -0.13 -19.64
C LYS A 173 -31.30 -1.06 -18.64
N LEU A 174 -30.83 -2.31 -18.62
CA LEU A 174 -30.97 -3.19 -17.48
C LEU A 174 -30.31 -2.51 -16.27
N THR A 175 -31.10 -1.75 -15.52
CA THR A 175 -30.76 -1.27 -14.18
C THR A 175 -30.80 -2.46 -13.23
N ALA A 176 -29.90 -3.41 -13.46
CA ALA A 176 -29.51 -4.39 -12.47
C ALA A 176 -28.77 -3.64 -11.37
N SER A 177 -29.51 -3.12 -10.39
CA SER A 177 -29.04 -2.72 -9.07
C SER A 177 -28.59 -3.96 -8.28
N GLN A 178 -27.69 -4.75 -8.88
CA GLN A 178 -26.85 -5.66 -8.15
C GLN A 178 -26.03 -4.82 -7.19
N GLN A 179 -26.51 -4.75 -5.95
CA GLN A 179 -25.66 -4.47 -4.80
C GLN A 179 -24.42 -5.35 -4.98
N ALA A 180 -23.29 -4.70 -5.28
CA ALA A 180 -22.05 -5.41 -5.54
C ALA A 180 -21.63 -6.08 -4.24
N LYS A 181 -22.08 -7.34 -4.05
CA LYS A 181 -21.62 -8.22 -2.98
C LYS A 181 -20.10 -8.22 -3.08
N GLN A 182 -19.45 -7.52 -2.16
CA GLN A 182 -18.00 -7.32 -2.11
C GLN A 182 -17.34 -8.66 -2.43
N ARG A 183 -16.62 -8.74 -3.55
CA ARG A 183 -15.99 -9.99 -3.99
C ARG A 183 -14.95 -10.36 -2.93
N ILE A 184 -15.32 -11.25 -2.03
CA ILE A 184 -14.45 -11.73 -0.95
C ILE A 184 -13.18 -12.28 -1.60
N SER A 185 -12.04 -11.64 -1.32
CA SER A 185 -10.77 -12.06 -1.90
C SER A 185 -10.48 -13.50 -1.52
N LYS A 186 -10.11 -14.34 -2.48
CA LYS A 186 -9.74 -15.74 -2.24
C LYS A 186 -8.23 -15.95 -2.04
N THR A 187 -7.46 -14.86 -1.94
CA THR A 187 -6.01 -14.88 -1.76
C THR A 187 -5.67 -15.46 -0.37
N PRO A 188 -4.92 -16.57 -0.28
CA PRO A 188 -4.44 -17.12 0.99
C PRO A 188 -3.47 -16.17 1.71
N ILE A 189 -3.48 -16.23 3.05
CA ILE A 189 -2.67 -15.39 3.93
C ILE A 189 -1.70 -16.26 4.75
N ILE A 190 -0.44 -15.83 4.83
CA ILE A 190 0.62 -16.41 5.65
C ILE A 190 0.97 -15.39 6.74
N VAL A 191 0.94 -15.79 8.00
CA VAL A 191 1.34 -14.94 9.13
C VAL A 191 2.78 -15.30 9.53
N ILE A 192 3.65 -14.31 9.57
CA ILE A 192 5.03 -14.44 10.09
C ILE A 192 5.17 -13.71 11.42
N PRO A 193 6.10 -14.08 12.31
CA PRO A 193 6.31 -13.36 13.56
C PRO A 193 6.99 -12.01 13.30
N ALA A 194 6.59 -10.98 14.03
CA ALA A 194 7.25 -9.66 14.02
C ALA A 194 8.52 -9.59 14.91
N GLY A 195 8.94 -10.72 15.51
CA GLY A 195 10.05 -10.79 16.46
C GLY A 195 11.43 -10.67 15.80
N GLN A 196 12.34 -9.92 16.42
CA GLN A 196 13.69 -9.66 15.88
C GLN A 196 14.59 -10.90 15.81
N SER A 197 14.35 -11.89 16.68
CA SER A 197 15.06 -13.17 16.74
C SER A 197 14.55 -14.22 15.74
N SER A 198 13.50 -13.91 14.97
CA SER A 198 12.97 -14.81 13.95
C SER A 198 13.88 -14.87 12.73
N LEU A 199 14.08 -16.08 12.20
CA LEU A 199 14.83 -16.30 10.95
C LEU A 199 14.05 -15.79 9.73
N ILE A 200 12.72 -15.72 9.79
CA ILE A 200 11.85 -15.12 8.77
C ILE A 200 11.25 -13.79 9.26
N SER A 201 11.30 -12.76 8.42
CA SER A 201 10.76 -11.42 8.65
C SER A 201 10.27 -10.80 7.34
N MET A 202 9.58 -9.67 7.39
CA MET A 202 9.11 -8.97 6.18
C MET A 202 10.25 -8.53 5.23
N HIS A 203 11.51 -8.53 5.68
CA HIS A 203 12.66 -8.18 4.85
C HIS A 203 13.15 -9.33 3.94
N ASN A 204 12.94 -10.60 4.35
CA ASN A 204 13.46 -11.79 3.67
C ASN A 204 12.40 -12.85 3.32
N ALA A 205 11.15 -12.63 3.71
CA ALA A 205 10.04 -13.55 3.42
C ALA A 205 9.80 -13.76 1.91
N ARG A 206 10.18 -12.79 1.05
CA ARG A 206 10.10 -12.96 -0.41
C ARG A 206 11.06 -14.04 -0.88
N GLU A 207 12.34 -13.93 -0.52
CA GLU A 207 13.39 -14.84 -0.95
C GLU A 207 13.18 -16.25 -0.37
N ILE A 208 12.76 -16.32 0.91
CA ILE A 208 12.49 -17.59 1.59
C ILE A 208 11.28 -18.30 0.97
N LEU A 209 10.16 -17.61 0.76
CA LEU A 209 8.91 -18.26 0.36
C LEU A 209 8.76 -18.37 -1.16
N GLN A 210 9.15 -17.36 -1.93
CA GLN A 210 8.99 -17.34 -3.40
C GLN A 210 10.19 -17.95 -4.12
N ASP A 211 11.40 -17.57 -3.73
CA ASP A 211 12.63 -18.00 -4.43
C ASP A 211 13.24 -19.28 -3.81
N MET A 212 12.72 -19.72 -2.66
CA MET A 212 13.17 -20.88 -1.88
C MET A 212 14.66 -20.81 -1.51
N LYS A 213 15.12 -19.61 -1.14
CA LYS A 213 16.50 -19.33 -0.72
C LYS A 213 16.51 -18.61 0.62
N PHE A 214 17.29 -19.08 1.60
CA PHE A 214 17.46 -18.32 2.83
C PHE A 214 18.43 -17.15 2.62
N VAL A 215 18.01 -15.96 3.05
CA VAL A 215 18.81 -14.74 3.13
C VAL A 215 18.57 -14.16 4.52
N SER A 216 19.60 -13.72 5.22
CA SER A 216 19.41 -13.23 6.59
C SER A 216 18.73 -11.85 6.61
N THR A 217 17.97 -11.55 7.66
CA THR A 217 17.38 -10.21 7.87
C THR A 217 18.46 -9.12 7.94
N GLU A 218 19.65 -9.46 8.42
CA GLU A 218 20.78 -8.53 8.56
C GLU A 218 21.44 -8.20 7.22
N GLU A 219 21.75 -9.22 6.41
CA GLU A 219 22.19 -9.08 5.01
C GLU A 219 21.21 -8.23 4.19
N LYS A 220 19.89 -8.47 4.35
CA LYS A 220 18.86 -7.63 3.73
C LYS A 220 18.93 -6.17 4.18
N LYS A 221 19.12 -5.89 5.48
CA LYS A 221 19.29 -4.51 5.98
C LYS A 221 20.56 -3.85 5.42
N GLN A 222 21.67 -4.58 5.32
CA GLN A 222 22.92 -4.08 4.73
C GLN A 222 22.73 -3.69 3.25
N THR A 223 21.93 -4.44 2.48
CA THR A 223 21.56 -4.07 1.09
C THR A 223 20.56 -2.89 0.99
N GLY A 224 20.19 -2.25 2.11
CA GLY A 224 19.25 -1.12 2.13
C GLY A 224 17.78 -1.51 1.93
N ALA A 225 17.41 -2.78 2.11
CA ALA A 225 16.05 -3.26 1.90
C ALA A 225 15.07 -2.64 2.90
N LYS A 226 14.09 -1.89 2.38
CA LYS A 226 12.99 -1.31 3.17
C LYS A 226 12.06 -2.42 3.69
N ARG A 227 11.41 -2.16 4.84
CA ARG A 227 10.38 -3.05 5.39
C ARG A 227 9.04 -2.73 4.76
N ASP A 228 8.40 -3.72 4.15
CA ASP A 228 7.00 -3.65 3.75
C ASP A 228 6.08 -4.04 4.92
N ASN A 229 4.92 -3.38 5.04
CA ASN A 229 3.87 -3.73 6.01
C ASN A 229 2.98 -4.90 5.55
N GLU A 230 3.04 -5.23 4.26
CA GLU A 230 2.28 -6.29 3.62
C GLU A 230 3.03 -6.70 2.35
N LEU A 231 3.19 -8.00 2.13
CA LEU A 231 4.01 -8.53 1.04
C LEU A 231 3.16 -9.47 0.18
N LEU A 232 3.01 -9.14 -1.10
CA LEU A 232 2.38 -10.03 -2.08
C LEU A 232 3.44 -10.88 -2.79
N LEU A 233 3.33 -12.19 -2.62
CA LEU A 233 4.11 -13.21 -3.30
C LEU A 233 3.37 -13.74 -4.52
N GLN A 234 4.11 -14.20 -5.51
CA GLN A 234 3.57 -14.92 -6.67
C GLN A 234 4.23 -16.30 -6.76
N ARG A 235 3.56 -17.31 -6.20
CA ARG A 235 4.02 -18.70 -6.26
C ARG A 235 3.66 -19.28 -7.62
N ARG A 236 4.64 -19.85 -8.33
CA ARG A 236 4.38 -20.68 -9.51
C ARG A 236 4.10 -22.12 -9.05
N LYS A 237 3.01 -22.70 -9.54
CA LYS A 237 2.68 -24.13 -9.42
C LYS A 237 2.90 -24.83 -10.77
N ASP A 238 2.94 -26.15 -10.72
CA ASP A 238 2.98 -27.00 -11.90
C ASP A 238 1.80 -26.73 -12.83
N GLY A 239 1.99 -26.93 -14.14
CA GLY A 239 1.03 -26.49 -15.16
C GLY A 239 1.02 -24.98 -15.42
N GLY A 240 2.00 -24.22 -14.92
CA GLY A 240 2.18 -22.80 -15.24
C GLY A 240 1.24 -21.84 -14.49
N MET A 241 0.37 -22.35 -13.62
CA MET A 241 -0.52 -21.49 -12.83
C MET A 241 0.29 -20.69 -11.80
N THR A 242 0.06 -19.38 -11.75
CA THR A 242 0.63 -18.50 -10.72
C THR A 242 -0.45 -18.13 -9.70
N VAL A 243 -0.11 -18.29 -8.42
CA VAL A 243 -1.00 -18.12 -7.28
C VAL A 243 -0.47 -16.98 -6.40
N PRO A 244 -1.30 -15.95 -6.11
CA PRO A 244 -0.93 -14.91 -5.18
C PRO A 244 -1.04 -15.41 -3.73
N TYR A 245 -0.03 -15.13 -2.90
CA TYR A 245 -0.11 -15.28 -1.44
C TYR A 245 0.19 -13.94 -0.77
N ARG A 246 -0.57 -13.60 0.27
CA ARG A 246 -0.36 -12.40 1.09
C ARG A 246 0.42 -12.78 2.34
N VAL A 247 1.51 -12.09 2.64
CA VAL A 247 2.28 -12.25 3.87
C VAL A 247 2.08 -11.02 4.76
N VAL A 248 1.81 -11.25 6.04
CA VAL A 248 1.63 -10.23 7.07
C VAL A 248 2.39 -10.61 8.34
N ASP A 249 2.86 -9.61 9.08
CA ASP A 249 3.56 -9.78 10.36
C ASP A 249 2.73 -9.32 11.58
N ASN A 250 1.72 -8.49 11.36
CA ASN A 250 0.83 -7.96 12.39
C ASN A 250 -0.59 -8.58 12.29
N PRO A 251 -0.88 -9.66 13.04
CA PRO A 251 -2.17 -10.35 13.00
C PRO A 251 -3.33 -9.48 13.51
N GLN A 252 -3.08 -8.45 14.33
CA GLN A 252 -4.12 -7.55 14.86
C GLN A 252 -4.78 -6.69 13.78
N ARG A 253 -4.21 -6.64 12.57
CA ARG A 253 -4.77 -5.92 11.41
C ARG A 253 -5.69 -6.78 10.54
N LEU A 254 -5.84 -8.07 10.83
CA LEU A 254 -6.68 -8.99 10.08
C LEU A 254 -8.12 -8.94 10.58
N THR A 255 -9.08 -8.69 9.68
CA THR A 255 -10.51 -8.80 10.00
C THR A 255 -10.95 -10.27 10.07
N GLN A 256 -12.13 -10.55 10.65
CA GLN A 256 -12.62 -11.92 10.84
C GLN A 256 -12.65 -12.75 9.53
N GLY A 257 -13.13 -12.16 8.42
CA GLY A 257 -13.14 -12.80 7.10
C GLY A 257 -11.75 -12.94 6.44
N GLU A 258 -10.69 -12.46 7.08
CA GLU A 258 -9.30 -12.68 6.67
C GLU A 258 -8.63 -13.80 7.46
N TRP A 259 -9.03 -14.00 8.72
CA TRP A 259 -8.63 -15.18 9.50
C TRP A 259 -9.06 -16.49 8.84
N ASP A 260 -10.23 -16.53 8.21
CA ASP A 260 -10.66 -17.65 7.35
C ASP A 260 -9.71 -17.91 6.17
N ARG A 261 -8.96 -16.89 5.73
CA ARG A 261 -7.99 -16.97 4.63
C ARG A 261 -6.57 -17.21 5.11
N VAL A 262 -6.32 -17.21 6.41
CA VAL A 262 -5.02 -17.62 6.96
C VAL A 262 -4.85 -19.13 6.76
N VAL A 263 -3.77 -19.51 6.10
CA VAL A 263 -3.43 -20.89 5.75
C VAL A 263 -2.18 -21.39 6.47
N ALA A 264 -1.25 -20.49 6.78
CA ALA A 264 0.00 -20.82 7.47
C ALA A 264 0.38 -19.79 8.52
N VAL A 265 1.04 -20.26 9.58
CA VAL A 265 1.67 -19.43 10.61
C VAL A 265 3.11 -19.88 10.88
N PHE A 266 4.04 -18.93 10.95
CA PHE A 266 5.39 -19.17 11.47
C PHE A 266 5.45 -18.90 12.98
N VAL A 267 5.90 -19.89 13.74
CA VAL A 267 5.93 -19.92 15.20
C VAL A 267 7.35 -19.65 15.70
N MET A 268 7.49 -18.73 16.65
CA MET A 268 8.76 -18.37 17.28
C MET A 268 9.03 -19.18 18.56
N GLY A 269 7.97 -19.63 19.25
CA GLY A 269 8.04 -20.56 20.39
C GLY A 269 7.31 -20.11 21.66
N PRO A 270 7.44 -18.84 22.12
CA PRO A 270 6.70 -18.37 23.28
C PRO A 270 5.19 -18.24 23.02
N ALA A 271 4.36 -18.74 23.94
CA ALA A 271 2.89 -18.72 23.81
C ALA A 271 2.31 -17.30 23.70
N TRP A 272 2.98 -16.27 24.23
CA TRP A 272 2.54 -14.88 24.12
C TRP A 272 2.44 -14.39 22.67
N GLN A 273 3.09 -15.06 21.70
CA GLN A 273 2.97 -14.78 20.27
C GLN A 273 1.49 -14.75 19.82
N PHE A 274 0.65 -15.59 20.42
CA PHE A 274 -0.76 -15.77 20.05
C PHE A 274 -1.73 -14.90 20.85
N LYS A 275 -1.22 -13.97 21.68
CA LYS A 275 -2.06 -13.07 22.46
C LYS A 275 -2.93 -12.20 21.54
N GLY A 276 -4.25 -12.23 21.77
CA GLY A 276 -5.23 -11.48 20.97
C GLY A 276 -5.49 -12.06 19.58
N TRP A 277 -5.13 -13.33 19.34
CA TRP A 277 -5.57 -14.08 18.15
C TRP A 277 -6.98 -14.65 18.40
N PRO A 278 -7.71 -15.08 17.36
CA PRO A 278 -8.93 -15.86 17.55
C PRO A 278 -8.69 -17.14 18.35
N TRP A 279 -9.76 -17.78 18.84
CA TRP A 279 -9.71 -18.98 19.70
C TRP A 279 -8.90 -18.71 20.99
N ASP A 280 -9.10 -17.52 21.57
CA ASP A 280 -8.48 -17.00 22.80
C ASP A 280 -6.93 -17.07 22.83
N GLY A 281 -6.29 -17.17 21.66
CA GLY A 281 -4.86 -17.38 21.55
C GLY A 281 -4.38 -18.80 21.86
N ASN A 282 -5.29 -19.78 21.99
CA ASN A 282 -4.96 -21.18 22.28
C ASN A 282 -4.17 -21.81 21.10
N PRO A 283 -2.88 -22.17 21.28
CA PRO A 283 -2.07 -22.71 20.20
C PRO A 283 -2.66 -24.00 19.60
N VAL A 284 -3.30 -24.84 20.41
CA VAL A 284 -3.86 -26.13 19.95
C VAL A 284 -4.99 -25.92 18.93
N GLU A 285 -5.90 -24.99 19.21
CA GLU A 285 -7.01 -24.67 18.31
C GLU A 285 -6.57 -23.88 17.08
N ILE A 286 -5.59 -22.97 17.23
CA ILE A 286 -4.97 -22.27 16.11
C ILE A 286 -4.36 -23.27 15.14
N PHE A 287 -3.57 -24.24 15.64
CA PHE A 287 -2.85 -25.19 14.78
C PHE A 287 -3.75 -26.30 14.21
N ALA A 288 -4.90 -26.57 14.82
CA ALA A 288 -5.92 -27.42 14.21
C ALA A 288 -6.56 -26.79 12.95
N LYS A 289 -6.57 -25.46 12.84
CA LYS A 289 -7.21 -24.72 11.73
C LYS A 289 -6.20 -24.15 10.73
N ILE A 290 -4.99 -23.81 11.17
CA ILE A 290 -3.94 -23.13 10.41
C ILE A 290 -2.65 -23.97 10.46
N CYS A 291 -2.02 -24.21 9.31
CA CYS A 291 -0.80 -25.02 9.25
C CYS A 291 0.38 -24.27 9.90
N ALA A 292 0.89 -24.77 11.01
CA ALA A 292 1.98 -24.15 11.74
C ALA A 292 3.35 -24.65 11.29
N PHE A 293 4.32 -23.74 11.25
CA PHE A 293 5.72 -24.00 10.90
C PHE A 293 6.68 -23.33 11.88
N HIS A 294 7.83 -23.94 12.15
CA HIS A 294 8.90 -23.34 12.94
C HIS A 294 10.22 -23.43 12.17
N LEU A 295 10.79 -22.27 11.81
CA LEU A 295 12.04 -22.19 11.07
C LEU A 295 13.21 -22.00 12.05
N LYS A 296 14.14 -22.95 12.08
CA LYS A 296 15.33 -22.94 12.95
C LYS A 296 16.60 -23.33 12.19
N PHE A 297 17.77 -22.96 12.71
CA PHE A 297 19.02 -23.53 12.25
C PHE A 297 19.20 -24.97 12.74
N ASP A 298 19.86 -25.82 11.94
CA ASP A 298 20.17 -27.22 12.24
C ASP A 298 20.82 -27.39 13.64
N GLU A 299 21.85 -26.60 13.94
CA GLU A 299 22.58 -26.55 15.22
C GLU A 299 21.74 -26.13 16.46
N MET A 300 20.60 -25.45 16.29
CA MET A 300 19.86 -24.89 17.42
C MET A 300 18.99 -25.94 18.12
N LYS A 301 18.89 -25.89 19.45
CA LYS A 301 17.93 -26.71 20.20
C LYS A 301 16.49 -26.28 19.86
N LEU A 302 15.57 -27.24 19.75
CA LEU A 302 14.15 -26.97 19.56
C LEU A 302 13.56 -26.41 20.85
N ASP A 303 12.69 -25.40 20.74
CA ASP A 303 12.00 -24.83 21.90
C ASP A 303 11.03 -25.84 22.54
N LYS A 304 10.97 -25.82 23.88
CA LYS A 304 10.17 -26.79 24.67
C LYS A 304 8.66 -26.67 24.45
N ASN A 305 8.16 -25.50 24.04
CA ASN A 305 6.73 -25.31 23.75
C ASN A 305 6.42 -25.77 22.32
N VAL A 306 7.28 -25.42 21.35
CA VAL A 306 7.15 -25.89 19.95
C VAL A 306 7.13 -27.42 19.89
N ALA A 307 7.95 -28.10 20.69
CA ALA A 307 7.97 -29.56 20.78
C ALA A 307 6.66 -30.19 21.30
N LYS A 308 5.81 -29.43 22.00
CA LYS A 308 4.49 -29.89 22.51
C LYS A 308 3.33 -29.59 21.55
N TRP A 309 3.59 -28.83 20.50
CA TRP A 309 2.57 -28.31 19.60
C TRP A 309 2.60 -29.00 18.23
N ALA A 310 1.48 -29.02 17.53
CA ALA A 310 1.35 -29.55 16.17
C ALA A 310 2.01 -28.60 15.13
N VAL A 311 3.34 -28.49 15.17
CA VAL A 311 4.12 -27.53 14.38
C VAL A 311 5.14 -28.24 13.49
N ASN A 312 5.19 -27.87 12.22
CA ASN A 312 6.13 -28.40 11.26
C ASN A 312 7.50 -27.71 11.38
N VAL A 313 8.47 -28.42 11.96
CA VAL A 313 9.84 -27.90 12.08
C VAL A 313 10.55 -27.94 10.72
N LEU A 314 11.08 -26.80 10.30
CA LEU A 314 11.89 -26.61 9.11
C LEU A 314 13.32 -26.29 9.56
N GLN A 315 14.28 -27.10 9.13
CA GLN A 315 15.68 -26.97 9.53
C GLN A 315 16.52 -26.50 8.33
N ILE A 316 17.12 -25.33 8.48
CA ILE A 316 18.03 -24.74 7.49
C ILE A 316 19.45 -24.72 8.05
N SER A 317 20.46 -24.80 7.20
CA SER A 317 21.85 -24.73 7.63
C SER A 317 22.36 -23.27 7.57
N ARG A 318 23.37 -22.92 8.38
CA ARG A 318 24.01 -21.58 8.25
C ARG A 318 24.87 -21.46 7.00
N THR A 319 25.51 -22.55 6.58
CA THR A 319 26.51 -22.55 5.50
C THR A 319 26.00 -23.24 4.22
N ARG A 320 25.25 -24.34 4.35
CA ARG A 320 24.83 -25.20 3.23
C ARG A 320 23.59 -24.69 2.47
N ARG A 321 23.70 -23.49 1.87
CA ARG A 321 22.62 -22.79 1.15
C ARG A 321 21.98 -23.59 0.00
N HIS A 322 22.70 -24.56 -0.59
CA HIS A 322 22.17 -25.42 -1.64
C HIS A 322 21.04 -26.36 -1.16
N LEU A 323 20.95 -26.63 0.16
CA LEU A 323 19.90 -27.45 0.76
C LEU A 323 18.61 -26.66 1.07
N ASP A 324 18.69 -25.32 1.14
CA ASP A 324 17.54 -24.46 1.52
C ASP A 324 16.31 -24.75 0.65
N ARG A 325 16.51 -24.95 -0.65
CA ARG A 325 15.42 -25.24 -1.60
C ARG A 325 14.66 -26.51 -1.27
N ALA A 326 15.35 -27.57 -0.84
CA ALA A 326 14.71 -28.83 -0.46
C ALA A 326 13.89 -28.65 0.83
N THR A 327 14.47 -28.02 1.86
CA THR A 327 13.74 -27.73 3.12
C THR A 327 12.51 -26.84 2.88
N LEU A 328 12.63 -25.82 2.02
CA LEU A 328 11.56 -24.86 1.75
C LEU A 328 10.51 -25.41 0.75
N MET A 329 10.83 -26.43 -0.03
CA MET A 329 9.85 -27.20 -0.81
C MET A 329 8.91 -28.00 0.11
N VAL A 330 9.44 -28.63 1.17
CA VAL A 330 8.63 -29.36 2.18
C VAL A 330 7.62 -28.46 2.89
N PHE A 331 7.92 -27.16 3.07
CA PHE A 331 6.94 -26.18 3.56
C PHE A 331 5.73 -26.10 2.62
N TRP A 332 5.96 -25.95 1.32
CA TRP A 332 4.92 -25.79 0.32
C TRP A 332 4.09 -27.07 0.12
N GLU A 333 4.70 -28.25 0.12
CA GLU A 333 4.00 -29.54 0.07
C GLU A 333 3.03 -29.73 1.24
N LYS A 334 3.51 -29.45 2.46
CA LYS A 334 2.69 -29.56 3.68
C LYS A 334 1.57 -28.53 3.70
N LEU A 335 1.84 -27.32 3.21
CA LEU A 335 0.84 -26.26 3.10
C LEU A 335 -0.23 -26.60 2.06
N ASP A 336 0.13 -27.10 0.88
CA ASP A 336 -0.83 -27.52 -0.14
C ASP A 336 -1.75 -28.63 0.36
N ARG A 337 -1.18 -29.64 1.04
CA ARG A 337 -1.97 -30.72 1.66
C ARG A 337 -2.96 -30.16 2.70
N HIS A 338 -2.54 -29.23 3.54
CA HIS A 338 -3.42 -28.58 4.52
C HIS A 338 -4.54 -27.79 3.86
N ILE A 339 -4.25 -27.01 2.82
CA ILE A 339 -5.28 -26.19 2.15
C ILE A 339 -6.27 -27.08 1.38
N MET A 340 -5.83 -28.17 0.75
CA MET A 340 -6.70 -29.17 0.11
C MET A 340 -7.72 -29.75 1.10
N THR A 341 -7.30 -30.07 2.33
CA THR A 341 -8.17 -30.69 3.35
C THR A 341 -9.02 -29.67 4.11
N CYS A 342 -8.43 -28.56 4.56
CA CYS A 342 -9.04 -27.66 5.54
C CYS A 342 -9.60 -26.35 4.94
N LYS A 343 -9.18 -25.95 3.73
CA LYS A 343 -9.53 -24.64 3.12
C LYS A 343 -9.79 -24.74 1.60
N PRO A 344 -10.63 -25.67 1.11
CA PRO A 344 -10.86 -25.90 -0.34
C PRO A 344 -11.56 -24.72 -1.06
N ASN A 345 -12.08 -23.74 -0.30
CA ASN A 345 -12.72 -22.53 -0.82
C ASN A 345 -11.74 -21.47 -1.36
N LEU A 346 -10.46 -21.55 -0.99
CA LEU A 346 -9.38 -20.64 -1.40
C LEU A 346 -8.82 -21.00 -2.78
N ARG A 347 -8.11 -20.05 -3.41
CA ARG A 347 -7.37 -20.29 -4.65
C ARG A 347 -5.89 -20.32 -4.31
N PHE A 348 -5.26 -21.49 -4.35
CA PHE A 348 -3.94 -21.76 -3.80
C PHE A 348 -3.06 -22.64 -4.71
#